data_AF-A0A7V8W790-F1
#
_entry.id   AF-A0A7V8W790-F1
#
_cell.length_a   1.000
_cell.length_b   1.000
_cell.length_c   1.000
_cell.angle_alpha   90.00
_cell.angle_beta   90.00
_cell.angle_gamma   90.00
#
_symmetry.space_group_name_H-M   'P 1'
#
loop_
_entity.id
_entity.type
_entity.pdbx_description
1 polymer ?
#
loop_
_entity_poly.entity_id
_entity_poly.type
_entity_poly.pdbx_seq_one_letter_code
_entity_poly.pdbx_strand_id
1 'polypeptide(L)'
;MTHEEIEDAIPLYAIGTLDRTERTMVESHLLMGCETCHVLAKEYQATAGLLPYALQPVPPPPKSKMLAAVFQDATHDEQTGSSVGVWINELISSFIRPSLQPVISVVLLLLLAGTGWYAWMTHRQVANEAAQRGQIETALHDAASRTAALQQDLTQQEQALASLKEEVEHRIGTGSDTRSKLIEREAELDVVREELSKREQETSALRKTLAQRDDMLTFLRSAHVKVVSLTGVESAKSAGAFLLYDKETKKAFFYAFNMPPLPPGKTYQLWAIVDKPMSAGTFRTDSGQKSRVVLKDLPDLSRISKFAVSLEPEGGRPQPTGAIYLAGQT
;
A
#
# COMPACT_ATOMS: atom_id res chain seq x y z
N MET A 1 29.78 27.83 18.68
CA MET A 1 29.45 26.45 19.06
C MET A 1 28.71 25.80 17.89
N THR A 2 28.97 24.54 17.62
CA THR A 2 28.18 23.74 16.67
C THR A 2 26.80 23.45 17.27
N HIS A 3 25.88 22.94 16.46
CA HIS A 3 24.55 22.55 16.94
C HIS A 3 24.63 21.45 18.02
N GLU A 4 25.49 20.45 17.82
CA GLU A 4 25.72 19.34 18.77
C GLU A 4 26.28 19.85 20.11
N GLU A 5 27.24 20.79 20.08
CA GLU A 5 27.76 21.43 21.31
C GLU A 5 26.69 22.23 22.07
N ILE A 6 25.68 22.75 21.38
CA ILE A 6 24.56 23.49 21.98
C ILE A 6 23.55 22.53 22.58
N GLU A 7 23.27 21.40 21.93
CA GLU A 7 22.41 20.35 22.49
C GLU A 7 22.97 19.82 23.83
N ASP A 8 24.28 19.60 23.91
CA ASP A 8 24.96 19.18 25.14
C ASP A 8 24.94 20.25 26.25
N ALA A 9 24.86 21.53 25.89
CA ALA A 9 24.82 22.65 26.83
C ALA A 9 23.41 22.92 27.40
N ILE A 10 22.35 22.43 26.75
CA ILE A 10 20.95 22.69 27.14
C ILE A 10 20.59 22.20 28.56
N PRO A 11 21.03 21.04 29.05
CA PRO A 11 20.76 20.63 30.44
C PRO A 11 21.34 21.61 31.47
N LEU A 12 22.56 22.12 31.22
CA LEU A 12 23.22 23.11 32.08
C LEU A 12 22.54 24.48 31.98
N TYR A 13 22.03 24.83 30.79
CA TYR A 13 21.18 26.01 30.58
C TYR A 13 19.91 25.94 31.43
N ALA A 14 19.24 24.78 31.47
CA ALA A 14 17.97 24.59 32.18
C ALA A 14 18.10 24.75 33.71
N ILE A 15 19.22 24.33 34.30
CA ILE A 15 19.51 24.49 35.73
C ILE A 15 20.25 25.81 36.06
N GLY A 16 20.58 26.62 35.05
CA GLY A 16 21.19 27.94 35.22
C GLY A 16 22.67 27.94 35.60
N THR A 17 23.43 26.89 35.26
CA THR A 17 24.84 26.74 35.65
C THR A 17 25.85 27.10 34.56
N LEU A 18 25.39 27.42 33.34
CA LEU A 18 26.26 27.88 32.25
C LEU A 18 26.94 29.22 32.59
N ASP A 19 28.13 29.41 32.03
CA ASP A 19 28.79 30.70 32.09
C ASP A 19 28.06 31.75 31.22
N ARG A 20 28.37 33.03 31.42
CA ARG A 20 27.67 34.13 30.73
C ARG A 20 27.86 34.08 29.21
N THR A 21 29.01 33.61 28.74
CA THR A 21 29.36 33.54 27.31
C THR A 21 28.65 32.38 26.61
N GLU A 22 28.67 31.18 27.19
CA GLU A 22 27.97 29.99 26.72
C GLU A 22 26.47 30.17 26.76
N ARG A 23 25.95 30.77 27.84
CA ARG A 23 24.52 31.11 27.95
C ARG A 23 24.06 32.01 26.81
N THR A 24 24.84 33.04 26.48
CA THR A 24 24.52 33.96 25.38
C THR A 24 24.53 33.22 24.04
N MET A 25 25.43 32.25 23.85
CA MET A 25 25.47 31.41 22.64
C MET A 25 24.20 30.54 22.52
N VAL A 26 23.78 29.88 23.61
CA VAL A 26 22.53 29.09 23.63
C VAL A 26 21.32 29.97 23.37
N GLU A 27 21.20 31.12 24.06
CA GLU A 27 20.08 32.05 23.88
C GLU A 27 20.01 32.60 22.45
N SER A 28 21.15 32.92 21.84
CA SER A 28 21.21 33.35 20.44
C SER A 28 20.75 32.25 19.47
N HIS A 29 21.12 30.98 19.73
CA HIS A 29 20.72 29.85 18.92
C HIS A 29 19.22 29.55 19.02
N LEU A 30 18.65 29.69 20.21
CA LEU A 30 17.20 29.61 20.43
C LEU A 30 16.48 30.75 19.70
N LEU A 31 17.01 31.98 19.73
CA LEU A 31 16.42 33.11 18.98
C LEU A 31 16.49 32.94 17.46
N MET A 32 17.48 32.18 16.95
CA MET A 32 17.55 31.81 15.53
C MET A 32 16.48 30.80 15.10
N GLY A 33 15.72 30.22 16.04
CA GLY A 33 14.54 29.40 15.74
C GLY A 33 14.81 27.91 15.54
N CYS A 34 15.87 27.35 16.13
CA CYS A 34 16.14 25.92 16.05
C CYS A 34 15.11 25.10 16.86
N GLU A 35 14.24 24.38 16.16
CA GLU A 35 13.12 23.64 16.76
C GLU A 35 13.56 22.54 17.73
N THR A 36 14.60 21.77 17.39
CA THR A 36 15.11 20.68 18.23
C THR A 36 15.62 21.19 19.58
N CYS A 37 16.44 22.24 19.56
CA CYS A 37 16.96 22.87 20.78
C CYS A 37 15.85 23.54 21.62
N HIS A 38 14.79 24.08 21.00
CA HIS A 38 13.64 24.64 21.72
C HIS A 38 12.85 23.57 22.48
N VAL A 39 12.58 22.44 21.82
CA VAL A 39 11.89 21.30 22.45
C VAL A 39 12.74 20.77 23.61
N LEU A 40 14.03 20.52 23.36
CA LEU A 40 14.95 20.00 24.36
C LEU A 40 15.08 20.94 25.57
N ALA A 41 15.22 22.25 25.33
CA ALA A 41 15.29 23.24 26.40
C ALA A 41 14.02 23.28 27.26
N LYS A 42 12.84 23.16 26.65
CA LYS A 42 11.56 23.12 27.35
C LYS A 42 11.43 21.87 28.22
N GLU A 43 11.84 20.70 27.73
CA GLU A 43 11.79 19.44 28.47
C GLU A 43 12.73 19.45 29.69
N TYR A 44 13.97 19.92 29.50
CA TYR A 44 14.92 20.03 30.60
C TYR A 44 14.53 21.10 31.61
N GLN A 45 13.95 22.23 31.20
CA GLN A 45 13.42 23.26 32.12
C GLN A 45 12.24 22.73 32.95
N ALA A 46 11.33 21.97 32.33
CA ALA A 46 10.24 21.31 33.04
C ALA A 46 10.78 20.34 34.10
N THR A 47 11.79 19.53 33.75
CA THR A 47 12.44 18.61 34.68
C THR A 47 13.19 19.35 35.79
N ALA A 48 13.92 20.42 35.46
CA ALA A 48 14.63 21.26 36.43
C ALA A 48 13.67 21.91 37.44
N GLY A 49 12.47 22.30 37.00
CA GLY A 49 11.39 22.80 37.86
C GLY A 49 10.88 21.81 38.90
N LEU A 50 11.14 20.51 38.72
CA LEU A 50 10.79 19.47 39.70
C LEU A 50 11.87 19.29 40.80
N LEU A 51 13.12 19.70 40.53
CA LEU A 51 14.23 19.52 41.48
C LEU A 51 13.99 20.18 42.86
N PRO A 52 13.39 21.38 42.98
CA PRO A 52 13.10 21.98 44.27
C PRO A 52 12.19 21.13 45.18
N TYR A 53 11.33 20.28 44.61
CA TYR A 53 10.44 19.40 45.39
C TYR A 53 11.17 18.20 46.01
N ALA A 54 12.38 17.89 45.54
CA ALA A 54 13.22 16.85 46.13
C ALA A 54 14.09 17.37 47.30
N LEU A 55 14.12 18.69 47.52
CA LEU A 55 14.87 19.32 48.61
C LEU A 55 14.05 19.33 49.91
N GLN A 56 14.73 19.21 51.05
CA GLN A 56 14.07 19.38 52.34
C GLN A 56 13.64 20.85 52.50
N PRO A 57 12.37 21.12 52.85
CA PRO A 57 11.88 22.49 53.00
C PRO A 57 12.56 23.15 54.21
N VAL A 58 13.35 24.18 53.94
CA VAL A 58 13.91 25.05 54.99
C VAL A 58 12.81 26.03 55.42
N PRO A 59 12.49 26.16 56.72
CA PRO A 59 11.45 27.06 57.18
C PRO A 59 11.81 28.52 56.82
N PRO A 60 10.92 29.27 56.15
CA PRO A 60 11.21 30.64 55.78
C PRO A 60 11.30 31.55 57.01
N PRO A 61 12.02 32.69 56.92
CA PRO A 61 11.98 33.72 57.95
C PRO A 61 10.53 34.23 58.16
N PRO A 62 10.22 34.81 59.33
CA PRO A 62 8.85 35.22 59.64
C PRO A 62 8.29 36.18 58.57
N LYS A 63 7.02 35.95 58.16
CA LYS A 63 6.29 36.69 57.12
C LYS A 63 6.36 38.22 57.30
N SER A 64 6.43 38.68 58.54
CA SER A 64 6.60 40.11 58.88
C SER A 64 7.91 40.71 58.37
N LYS A 65 9.02 39.96 58.34
CA LYS A 65 10.30 40.42 57.79
C LYS A 65 10.27 40.50 56.25
N MET A 66 9.59 39.57 55.59
CA MET A 66 9.43 39.59 54.12
C MET A 66 8.51 40.73 53.67
N LEU A 67 7.39 40.96 54.36
CA LEU A 67 6.51 42.09 54.05
C LEU A 67 7.18 43.43 54.35
N ALA A 68 7.93 43.54 55.46
CA ALA A 68 8.69 44.74 55.76
C ALA A 68 9.75 45.06 54.69
N ALA A 69 10.43 44.05 54.15
CA ALA A 69 11.40 44.24 53.07
C ALA A 69 10.78 44.74 51.76
N VAL A 70 9.50 44.45 51.50
CA VAL A 70 8.75 44.94 50.33
C VAL A 70 8.22 46.37 50.54
N PHE A 71 7.99 46.79 51.80
CA PHE A 71 7.52 48.14 52.13
C PHE A 71 8.64 49.13 52.47
N GLN A 72 9.85 48.67 52.83
CA GLN A 72 10.98 49.53 53.16
C GLN A 72 11.58 50.28 51.95
N ASP A 73 11.37 49.80 50.72
CA ASP A 73 11.74 50.53 49.50
C ASP A 73 10.80 51.71 49.18
N ALA A 74 9.65 51.82 49.86
CA ALA A 74 8.64 52.85 49.59
C ALA A 74 8.53 53.94 50.67
N THR A 75 9.27 53.85 51.78
CA THR A 75 9.11 54.76 52.93
C THR A 75 10.43 55.35 53.39
N HIS A 76 11.04 56.16 52.53
CA HIS A 76 12.03 57.15 52.93
C HIS A 76 11.66 58.50 52.32
N ASP A 77 10.53 59.08 52.78
CA ASP A 77 10.48 60.51 53.08
C ASP A 77 9.24 60.87 53.94
N GLU A 78 9.39 61.93 54.73
CA GLU A 78 8.34 62.69 55.43
C GLU A 78 7.60 62.05 56.63
N GLN A 79 8.30 62.07 57.77
CA GLN A 79 7.69 62.47 59.04
C GLN A 79 7.80 63.99 59.20
N THR A 80 6.67 64.71 59.22
CA THR A 80 6.48 65.92 60.07
C THR A 80 5.03 66.42 60.09
N GLY A 81 4.56 66.85 61.27
CA GLY A 81 3.43 67.81 61.43
C GLY A 81 2.14 67.21 61.99
N SER A 82 1.97 67.09 63.31
CA SER A 82 1.56 68.12 64.28
C SER A 82 0.10 68.60 64.18
N SER A 83 -0.69 68.21 65.20
CA SER A 83 -1.86 68.88 65.80
C SER A 83 -2.53 70.03 65.04
N VAL A 84 -3.67 69.74 64.40
CA VAL A 84 -4.50 70.72 63.66
C VAL A 84 -5.60 71.37 64.53
N GLY A 85 -5.64 71.10 65.85
CA GLY A 85 -6.79 71.48 66.69
C GLY A 85 -6.81 72.90 67.29
N VAL A 86 -5.72 73.66 67.28
CA VAL A 86 -5.59 74.84 68.19
C VAL A 86 -5.40 76.19 67.47
N TRP A 87 -4.88 76.24 66.24
CA TRP A 87 -4.58 77.50 65.55
C TRP A 87 -5.74 78.12 64.74
N ILE A 88 -6.82 77.38 64.46
CA ILE A 88 -7.93 77.89 63.63
C ILE A 88 -8.77 78.94 64.38
N ASN A 89 -8.72 78.96 65.72
CA ASN A 89 -9.52 79.87 66.53
C ASN A 89 -8.89 81.28 66.72
N GLU A 90 -7.60 81.48 66.44
CA GLU A 90 -6.97 82.80 66.53
C GLU A 90 -6.92 83.57 65.22
N LEU A 91 -7.00 82.89 64.06
CA LEU A 91 -6.83 83.57 62.77
C LEU A 91 -8.06 84.37 62.32
N ILE A 92 -9.23 84.14 62.94
CA ILE A 92 -10.53 84.65 62.44
C ILE A 92 -10.99 85.91 63.18
N SER A 93 -10.46 86.21 64.38
CA SER A 93 -11.04 87.25 65.26
C SER A 93 -10.49 88.68 65.06
N SER A 94 -9.48 88.88 64.21
CA SER A 94 -8.85 90.21 64.03
C SER A 94 -8.98 90.84 62.63
N PHE A 95 -9.74 90.24 61.71
CA PHE A 95 -9.75 90.62 60.28
C PHE A 95 -11.03 91.27 59.74
N ILE A 96 -11.88 91.87 60.60
CA ILE A 96 -13.09 92.59 60.16
C ILE A 96 -13.02 94.07 60.59
N ARG A 97 -12.46 94.92 59.72
CA ARG A 97 -12.60 96.39 59.73
C ARG A 97 -13.33 96.84 58.45
N PRO A 98 -14.23 97.84 58.50
CA PRO A 98 -15.25 98.07 57.46
C PRO A 98 -14.79 98.88 56.22
N SER A 99 -13.54 98.78 55.76
CA SER A 99 -13.02 99.59 54.63
C SER A 99 -12.46 98.81 53.42
N LEU A 100 -12.73 97.49 53.30
CA LEU A 100 -12.18 96.64 52.23
C LEU A 100 -13.23 95.77 51.49
N GLN A 101 -14.51 96.17 51.50
CA GLN A 101 -15.60 95.41 50.86
C GLN A 101 -15.42 95.07 49.36
N PRO A 102 -14.83 95.90 48.47
CA PRO A 102 -14.69 95.49 47.07
C PRO A 102 -13.57 94.44 46.84
N VAL A 103 -12.52 94.43 47.66
CA VAL A 103 -11.37 93.53 47.46
C VAL A 103 -11.72 92.09 47.82
N ILE A 104 -12.50 91.89 48.90
CA ILE A 104 -12.95 90.56 49.32
C ILE A 104 -13.88 89.94 48.26
N SER A 105 -14.80 90.73 47.68
CA SER A 105 -15.69 90.25 46.62
C SER A 105 -14.95 89.82 45.35
N VAL A 106 -13.89 90.54 44.97
CA VAL A 106 -13.06 90.18 43.81
C VAL A 106 -12.27 88.90 44.06
N VAL A 107 -11.68 88.73 45.25
CA VAL A 107 -10.96 87.49 45.62
C VAL A 107 -11.90 86.29 45.65
N LEU A 108 -13.12 86.45 46.17
CA LEU A 108 -14.13 85.38 46.24
C LEU A 108 -14.65 84.99 44.85
N LEU A 109 -14.82 85.97 43.94
CA LEU A 109 -15.14 85.72 42.54
C LEU A 109 -14.02 84.98 41.80
N LEU A 110 -12.75 85.34 42.03
CA LEU A 110 -11.60 84.65 41.45
C LEU A 110 -11.48 83.21 41.96
N LEU A 111 -11.74 82.97 43.25
CA LEU A 111 -11.77 81.62 43.81
C LEU A 111 -12.91 80.77 43.23
N LEU A 112 -14.11 81.33 43.07
CA LEU A 112 -15.23 80.63 42.43
C LEU A 112 -14.97 80.33 40.95
N ALA A 113 -14.37 81.28 40.22
CA ALA A 113 -13.97 81.06 38.84
C ALA A 113 -12.87 80.00 38.72
N GLY A 114 -11.89 80.00 39.64
CA GLY A 114 -10.81 79.02 39.69
C GLY A 114 -11.28 77.61 40.04
N THR A 115 -12.16 77.46 41.03
CA THR A 115 -12.76 76.15 41.38
C THR A 115 -13.70 75.65 40.29
N GLY A 116 -14.46 76.55 39.65
CA GLY A 116 -15.28 76.23 38.48
C GLY A 116 -14.44 75.78 37.28
N TRP A 117 -13.35 76.49 36.96
CA TRP A 117 -12.40 76.11 35.91
C TRP A 117 -11.73 74.76 36.22
N TYR A 118 -11.27 74.56 37.46
CA TYR A 118 -10.67 73.31 37.91
C TYR A 118 -11.66 72.14 37.84
N ALA A 119 -12.90 72.32 38.30
CA ALA A 119 -13.95 71.31 38.20
C ALA A 119 -14.32 70.99 36.74
N TRP A 120 -14.37 72.00 35.86
CA TRP A 120 -14.58 71.80 34.43
C TRP A 120 -13.41 71.05 33.78
N MET A 121 -12.18 71.38 34.15
CA MET A 121 -10.97 70.75 33.66
C MET A 121 -10.87 69.28 34.10
N THR A 122 -11.14 68.97 35.37
CA THR A 122 -11.14 67.59 35.88
C THR A 122 -12.29 66.78 35.29
N HIS A 123 -13.49 67.36 35.14
CA HIS A 123 -14.60 66.69 34.47
C HIS A 123 -14.27 66.38 32.99
N ARG A 124 -13.59 67.29 32.29
CA ARG A 124 -13.11 67.02 30.92
C ARG A 124 -12.04 65.93 30.88
N GLN A 125 -11.12 65.91 31.84
CA GLN A 125 -10.07 64.89 31.93
C GLN A 125 -10.67 63.50 32.20
N VAL A 126 -11.60 63.40 33.16
CA VAL A 126 -12.32 62.16 33.47
C VAL A 126 -13.17 61.69 32.28
N ALA A 127 -13.82 62.61 31.56
CA ALA A 127 -14.58 62.26 30.35
C ALA A 127 -13.68 61.69 29.23
N ASN A 128 -12.49 62.24 29.04
CA ASN A 128 -11.52 61.74 28.06
C ASN A 128 -10.96 60.37 28.47
N GLU A 129 -10.63 60.17 29.75
CA GLU A 129 -10.17 58.87 30.27
C GLU A 129 -11.25 57.81 30.17
N ALA A 130 -12.52 58.17 30.44
CA ALA A 130 -13.66 57.27 30.24
C ALA A 130 -13.81 56.86 28.76
N ALA A 131 -13.61 57.80 27.82
CA ALA A 131 -13.62 57.50 26.40
C ALA A 131 -12.45 56.57 25.98
N GLN A 132 -11.25 56.78 26.51
CA GLN A 132 -10.09 55.91 26.27
C GLN A 132 -10.30 54.50 26.82
N ARG A 133 -10.86 54.36 28.03
CA ARG A 133 -11.20 53.05 28.61
C ARG A 133 -12.20 52.31 27.73
N GLY A 134 -13.23 52.99 27.23
CA GLY A 134 -14.19 52.39 26.29
C GLY A 134 -13.54 51.91 24.98
N GLN A 135 -12.57 52.65 24.45
CA GLN A 135 -11.80 52.22 23.28
C GLN A 135 -10.94 50.98 23.56
N ILE A 136 -10.29 50.90 24.71
CA ILE A 136 -9.49 49.73 25.11
C ILE A 136 -10.39 48.51 25.33
N GLU A 137 -11.53 48.68 26.01
CA GLU A 137 -12.49 47.60 26.21
C GLU A 137 -13.03 47.09 24.87
N THR A 138 -13.40 47.97 23.94
CA THR A 138 -13.87 47.56 22.61
C THR A 138 -12.77 46.88 21.80
N ALA A 139 -11.53 47.36 21.85
CA ALA A 139 -10.38 46.70 21.22
C ALA A 139 -10.10 45.31 21.83
N LEU A 140 -10.25 45.15 23.15
CA LEU A 140 -10.12 43.87 23.84
C LEU A 140 -11.21 42.89 23.39
N HIS A 141 -12.47 43.36 23.28
CA HIS A 141 -13.58 42.54 22.78
C HIS A 141 -13.39 42.14 21.32
N ASP A 142 -12.92 43.06 20.46
CA ASP A 142 -12.59 42.77 19.06
C ASP A 142 -11.47 41.73 18.97
N ALA A 143 -10.37 41.91 19.71
CA ALA A 143 -9.29 40.93 19.79
C ALA A 143 -9.77 39.55 20.27
N ALA A 144 -10.61 39.49 21.31
CA ALA A 144 -11.19 38.26 21.83
C ALA A 144 -12.12 37.57 20.81
N SER A 145 -12.89 38.35 20.04
CA SER A 145 -13.73 37.80 18.97
C SER A 145 -12.90 37.25 17.80
N ARG A 146 -11.78 37.90 17.46
CA ARG A 146 -10.86 37.45 16.41
C ARG A 146 -10.15 36.15 16.80
N THR A 147 -9.71 36.03 18.06
CA THR A 147 -9.10 34.78 18.54
C THR A 147 -10.12 33.65 18.56
N ALA A 148 -11.36 33.91 18.99
CA ALA A 148 -12.43 32.92 18.92
C ALA A 148 -12.73 32.49 17.47
N ALA A 149 -12.75 33.43 16.52
CA ALA A 149 -12.96 33.14 15.10
C ALA A 149 -11.80 32.30 14.50
N LEU A 150 -10.55 32.63 14.81
CA LEU A 150 -9.39 31.84 14.37
C LEU A 150 -9.39 30.44 14.96
N GLN A 151 -9.76 30.30 16.23
CA GLN A 151 -9.87 29.00 16.88
C GLN A 151 -11.00 28.16 16.25
N GLN A 152 -12.10 28.80 15.86
CA GLN A 152 -13.16 28.15 15.09
C GLN A 152 -12.67 27.72 13.71
N ASP A 153 -11.91 28.54 12.99
CA ASP A 153 -11.35 28.17 11.68
C ASP A 153 -10.37 26.99 11.79
N LEU A 154 -9.47 27.00 12.78
CA LEU A 154 -8.54 25.89 13.03
C LEU A 154 -9.28 24.58 13.30
N THR A 155 -10.30 24.62 14.17
CA THR A 155 -11.12 23.42 14.43
C THR A 155 -11.88 22.94 13.19
N GLN A 156 -12.34 23.86 12.33
CA GLN A 156 -12.96 23.51 11.06
C GLN A 156 -11.94 22.89 10.08
N GLN A 157 -10.70 23.40 10.03
CA GLN A 157 -9.63 22.82 9.21
C GLN A 157 -9.24 21.42 9.70
N GLU A 158 -9.14 21.21 11.02
CA GLU A 158 -8.85 19.90 11.60
C GLU A 158 -9.94 18.87 11.25
N GLN A 159 -11.22 19.27 11.32
CA GLN A 159 -12.34 18.42 10.89
C GLN A 159 -12.33 18.14 9.39
N ALA A 160 -11.98 19.13 8.56
CA ALA A 160 -11.84 18.95 7.12
C ALA A 160 -10.70 17.97 6.80
N LEU A 161 -9.56 18.09 7.47
CA LEU A 161 -8.44 17.15 7.33
C LEU A 161 -8.83 15.74 7.78
N ALA A 162 -9.56 15.60 8.88
CA ALA A 162 -10.04 14.31 9.37
C ALA A 162 -10.98 13.64 8.36
N SER A 163 -11.96 14.37 7.82
CA SER A 163 -12.88 13.82 6.81
C SER A 163 -12.17 13.50 5.48
N LEU A 164 -11.22 14.33 5.06
CA LEU A 164 -10.42 14.04 3.87
C LEU A 164 -9.56 12.78 4.05
N LYS A 165 -8.98 12.59 5.24
CA LYS A 165 -8.22 11.38 5.57
C LYS A 165 -9.11 10.14 5.53
N GLU A 166 -10.31 10.20 6.11
CA GLU A 166 -11.28 9.11 6.07
C GLU A 166 -11.69 8.77 4.63
N GLU A 167 -11.95 9.78 3.78
CA GLU A 167 -12.26 9.60 2.37
C GLU A 167 -11.10 8.96 1.60
N VAL A 168 -9.85 9.35 1.89
CA VAL A 168 -8.65 8.73 1.29
C VAL A 168 -8.50 7.29 1.73
N GLU A 169 -8.66 6.97 3.03
CA GLU A 169 -8.60 5.60 3.54
C GLU A 169 -9.72 4.73 2.92
N HIS A 170 -10.93 5.27 2.79
CA HIS A 170 -12.04 4.60 2.12
C HIS A 170 -11.77 4.36 0.63
N ARG A 171 -11.20 5.33 -0.10
CA ARG A 171 -10.79 5.17 -1.51
C ARG A 171 -9.66 4.16 -1.69
N ILE A 172 -8.70 4.13 -0.78
CA ILE A 172 -7.62 3.13 -0.78
C ILE A 172 -8.21 1.73 -0.51
N GLY A 173 -9.13 1.61 0.44
CA GLY A 173 -9.83 0.36 0.75
C GLY A 173 -10.67 -0.17 -0.42
N THR A 174 -11.47 0.69 -1.05
CA THR A 174 -12.24 0.31 -2.26
C THR A 174 -11.34 -0.01 -3.45
N GLY A 175 -10.23 0.71 -3.63
CA GLY A 175 -9.20 0.43 -4.62
C GLY A 175 -8.51 -0.92 -4.41
N SER A 176 -8.21 -1.30 -3.16
CA SER A 176 -7.59 -2.59 -2.84
C SER A 176 -8.57 -3.76 -2.98
N ASP A 177 -9.84 -3.60 -2.60
CA ASP A 177 -10.90 -4.58 -2.81
C ASP A 177 -11.15 -4.85 -4.31
N THR A 178 -11.29 -3.79 -5.12
CA THR A 178 -11.46 -3.93 -6.57
C THR A 178 -10.25 -4.59 -7.24
N ARG A 179 -9.03 -4.27 -6.81
CA ARG A 179 -7.81 -4.95 -7.29
C ARG A 179 -7.81 -6.44 -6.91
N SER A 180 -8.23 -6.77 -5.70
CA SER A 180 -8.31 -8.16 -5.25
C SER A 180 -9.33 -8.96 -6.05
N LYS A 181 -10.51 -8.38 -6.31
CA LYS A 181 -11.55 -8.95 -7.20
C LYS A 181 -11.06 -9.14 -8.63
N LEU A 182 -10.22 -8.23 -9.14
CA LEU A 182 -9.65 -8.35 -10.48
C LEU A 182 -8.68 -9.54 -10.57
N ILE A 183 -7.81 -9.71 -9.56
CA ILE A 183 -6.88 -10.84 -9.49
C ILE A 183 -7.64 -12.17 -9.40
N GLU A 184 -8.69 -12.24 -8.57
CA GLU A 184 -9.54 -13.42 -8.46
C GLU A 184 -10.21 -13.75 -9.80
N ARG A 185 -10.76 -12.75 -10.50
CA ARG A 185 -11.39 -12.94 -11.82
C ARG A 185 -10.40 -13.34 -12.90
N GLU A 186 -9.18 -12.82 -12.86
CA GLU A 186 -8.12 -13.21 -13.79
C GLU A 186 -7.71 -14.67 -13.57
N ALA A 187 -7.59 -15.11 -12.31
CA ALA A 187 -7.35 -16.51 -11.98
C ALA A 187 -8.51 -17.42 -12.41
N GLU A 188 -9.77 -17.01 -12.21
CA GLU A 188 -10.95 -17.75 -12.71
C GLU A 188 -10.93 -17.89 -14.24
N LEU A 189 -10.55 -16.84 -14.97
CA LEU A 189 -10.46 -16.86 -16.43
C LEU A 189 -9.38 -17.83 -16.93
N ASP A 190 -8.23 -17.89 -16.25
CA ASP A 190 -7.16 -18.81 -16.63
C ASP A 190 -7.56 -20.28 -16.41
N VAL A 191 -8.23 -20.58 -15.30
CA VAL A 191 -8.79 -21.93 -15.06
C VAL A 191 -9.80 -22.32 -16.13
N VAL A 192 -10.72 -21.42 -16.49
CA VAL A 192 -11.74 -21.68 -17.53
C VAL A 192 -11.09 -21.87 -18.90
N ARG A 193 -10.06 -21.08 -19.24
CA ARG A 193 -9.30 -21.26 -20.50
C ARG A 193 -8.61 -22.61 -20.55
N GLU A 194 -8.01 -23.05 -19.44
CA GLU A 194 -7.37 -24.35 -19.35
C GLU A 194 -8.41 -25.48 -19.53
N GLU A 195 -9.55 -25.42 -18.85
CA GLU A 195 -10.64 -26.39 -19.02
C GLU A 195 -11.16 -26.42 -20.47
N LEU A 196 -11.34 -25.25 -21.09
CA LEU A 196 -11.79 -25.17 -22.48
C LEU A 196 -10.78 -25.83 -23.42
N SER A 197 -9.49 -25.52 -23.27
CA SER A 197 -8.43 -26.12 -24.09
C SER A 197 -8.40 -27.65 -23.95
N LYS A 198 -8.63 -28.16 -22.74
CA LYS A 198 -8.71 -29.60 -22.47
C LYS A 198 -9.91 -30.24 -23.16
N ARG A 199 -11.10 -29.62 -23.05
CA ARG A 199 -12.31 -30.12 -23.75
C ARG A 199 -12.15 -30.07 -25.27
N GLU A 200 -11.51 -29.05 -25.81
CA GLU A 200 -11.20 -28.96 -27.24
C GLU A 200 -10.25 -30.09 -27.70
N GLN A 201 -9.23 -30.40 -26.90
CA GLN A 201 -8.33 -31.52 -27.17
C GLN A 201 -9.07 -32.87 -27.11
N GLU A 202 -9.90 -33.09 -26.09
CA GLU A 202 -10.70 -34.31 -25.94
C GLU A 202 -11.67 -34.48 -27.12
N THR A 203 -12.39 -33.43 -27.51
CA THR A 203 -13.32 -33.46 -28.65
C THR A 203 -12.59 -33.69 -29.97
N SER A 204 -11.41 -33.09 -30.16
CA SER A 204 -10.55 -33.33 -31.34
C SER A 204 -10.06 -34.78 -31.40
N ALA A 205 -9.63 -35.34 -30.27
CA ALA A 205 -9.20 -36.74 -30.17
C ALA A 205 -10.34 -37.73 -30.44
N LEU A 206 -11.54 -37.46 -29.90
CA LEU A 206 -12.74 -38.25 -30.16
C LEU A 206 -13.13 -38.18 -31.65
N ARG A 207 -13.14 -36.98 -32.25
CA ARG A 207 -13.42 -36.81 -33.69
C ARG A 207 -12.43 -37.58 -34.56
N LYS A 208 -11.13 -37.54 -34.24
CA LYS A 208 -10.11 -38.31 -34.95
C LYS A 208 -10.35 -39.82 -34.84
N THR A 209 -10.74 -40.30 -33.66
CA THR A 209 -11.04 -41.71 -33.42
C THR A 209 -12.29 -42.16 -34.21
N LEU A 210 -13.33 -41.33 -34.24
CA LEU A 210 -14.54 -41.58 -35.03
C LEU A 210 -14.23 -41.62 -36.53
N ALA A 211 -13.50 -40.64 -37.05
CA ALA A 211 -13.08 -40.62 -38.46
C ALA A 211 -12.29 -41.89 -38.84
N GLN A 212 -11.36 -42.34 -37.99
CA GLN A 212 -10.63 -43.60 -38.21
C GLN A 212 -11.51 -44.85 -38.18
N ARG A 213 -12.62 -44.82 -37.42
CA ARG A 213 -13.59 -45.92 -37.38
C ARG A 213 -14.44 -45.92 -38.65
N ASP A 214 -14.90 -44.74 -39.07
CA ASP A 214 -15.74 -44.57 -40.26
C ASP A 214 -14.96 -44.86 -41.55
N ASP A 215 -13.68 -44.48 -41.64
CA ASP A 215 -12.81 -44.85 -42.76
C ASP A 215 -12.70 -46.38 -42.91
N MET A 216 -12.58 -47.10 -41.79
CA MET A 216 -12.52 -48.57 -41.80
C MET A 216 -13.86 -49.19 -42.21
N LEU A 217 -14.98 -48.68 -41.70
CA LEU A 217 -16.30 -49.17 -42.08
C LEU A 217 -16.59 -48.89 -43.55
N THR A 218 -16.21 -47.72 -44.05
CA THR A 218 -16.33 -47.37 -45.47
C THR A 218 -15.50 -48.31 -46.33
N PHE A 219 -14.26 -48.59 -45.93
CA PHE A 219 -13.41 -49.55 -46.60
C PHE A 219 -14.04 -50.96 -46.63
N LEU A 220 -14.53 -51.47 -45.49
CA LEU A 220 -15.18 -52.79 -45.42
C LEU A 220 -16.48 -52.89 -46.23
N ARG A 221 -17.17 -51.77 -46.47
CA ARG A 221 -18.42 -51.72 -47.25
C ARG A 221 -18.18 -51.57 -48.76
N SER A 222 -16.96 -51.29 -49.20
CA SER A 222 -16.64 -51.18 -50.63
C SER A 222 -16.79 -52.53 -51.32
N ALA A 223 -17.54 -52.56 -52.42
CA ALA A 223 -17.77 -53.76 -53.22
C ALA A 223 -16.52 -54.28 -53.94
N HIS A 224 -15.42 -53.51 -53.93
CA HIS A 224 -14.19 -53.81 -54.66
C HIS A 224 -13.03 -54.26 -53.76
N VAL A 225 -13.29 -54.50 -52.47
CA VAL A 225 -12.27 -55.01 -51.55
C VAL A 225 -12.06 -56.50 -51.74
N LYS A 226 -10.81 -56.88 -51.96
CA LYS A 226 -10.35 -58.27 -51.91
C LYS A 226 -9.70 -58.56 -50.56
N VAL A 227 -10.01 -59.73 -50.01
CA VAL A 227 -9.43 -60.24 -48.76
C VAL A 227 -8.38 -61.30 -49.08
N VAL A 228 -7.17 -61.14 -48.56
CA VAL A 228 -6.08 -62.11 -48.65
C VAL A 228 -5.73 -62.54 -47.23
N SER A 229 -5.82 -63.84 -46.94
CA SER A 229 -5.46 -64.40 -45.63
C SER A 229 -4.01 -64.86 -45.60
N LEU A 230 -3.28 -64.49 -44.55
CA LEU A 230 -1.95 -65.02 -44.24
C LEU A 230 -2.04 -65.88 -42.98
N THR A 231 -1.42 -67.05 -43.03
CA THR A 231 -1.47 -68.03 -41.95
C THR A 231 -0.11 -68.17 -41.29
N GLY A 232 -0.12 -68.41 -39.98
CA GLY A 232 1.04 -68.79 -39.19
C GLY A 232 1.79 -69.97 -39.78
N VAL A 233 3.11 -69.81 -39.94
CA VAL A 233 4.01 -70.94 -40.23
C VAL A 233 4.59 -71.48 -38.91
N GLU A 234 5.55 -72.39 -38.99
CA GLU A 234 6.08 -73.09 -37.81
C GLU A 234 6.57 -72.16 -36.69
N SER A 235 7.17 -71.02 -37.04
CA SER A 235 7.62 -69.99 -36.09
C SER A 235 6.47 -69.26 -35.36
N ALA A 236 5.23 -69.36 -35.84
CA ALA A 236 4.08 -68.66 -35.28
C ALA A 236 2.73 -69.35 -35.61
N LYS A 237 2.57 -70.63 -35.26
CA LYS A 237 1.40 -71.46 -35.67
C LYS A 237 0.03 -70.89 -35.27
N SER A 238 -0.06 -70.13 -34.18
CA SER A 238 -1.30 -69.52 -33.69
C SER A 238 -1.55 -68.12 -34.26
N ALA A 239 -0.59 -67.56 -35.00
CA ALA A 239 -0.67 -66.22 -35.58
C ALA A 239 -1.42 -66.24 -36.91
N GLY A 240 -2.05 -65.11 -37.24
CA GLY A 240 -2.73 -64.93 -38.51
C GLY A 240 -2.79 -63.46 -38.90
N ALA A 241 -3.02 -63.20 -40.18
CA ALA A 241 -3.32 -61.86 -40.65
C ALA A 241 -4.29 -61.88 -41.83
N PHE A 242 -4.98 -60.76 -42.02
CA PHE A 242 -5.78 -60.49 -43.21
C PHE A 242 -5.31 -59.19 -43.83
N LEU A 243 -5.17 -59.20 -45.15
CA LEU A 243 -4.94 -58.02 -45.97
C LEU A 243 -6.22 -57.74 -46.75
N LEU A 244 -6.77 -56.55 -46.55
CA LEU A 244 -7.92 -56.06 -47.27
C LEU A 244 -7.43 -55.01 -48.26
N TYR A 245 -7.57 -55.25 -49.57
CA TYR A 245 -7.07 -54.36 -50.61
C TYR A 245 -8.23 -53.85 -51.46
N ASP A 246 -8.32 -52.53 -51.62
CA ASP A 246 -9.26 -51.87 -52.51
C ASP A 246 -8.59 -51.57 -53.85
N LYS A 247 -9.17 -52.11 -54.93
CA LYS A 247 -8.66 -51.95 -56.29
C LYS A 247 -8.75 -50.52 -56.81
N GLU A 248 -9.77 -49.77 -56.40
CA GLU A 248 -10.01 -48.41 -56.91
C GLU A 248 -9.05 -47.43 -56.25
N THR A 249 -9.03 -47.42 -54.91
CA THR A 249 -8.20 -46.47 -54.16
C THR A 249 -6.74 -46.92 -54.02
N LYS A 250 -6.41 -48.17 -54.40
CA LYS A 250 -5.11 -48.84 -54.20
C LYS A 250 -4.62 -48.82 -52.75
N LYS A 251 -5.54 -48.64 -51.80
CA LYS A 251 -5.26 -48.68 -50.37
C LYS A 251 -5.40 -50.11 -49.88
N ALA A 252 -4.53 -50.50 -48.96
CA ALA A 252 -4.68 -51.77 -48.27
C ALA A 252 -4.64 -51.61 -46.75
N PHE A 253 -5.53 -52.33 -46.08
CA PHE A 253 -5.52 -52.50 -44.63
C PHE A 253 -4.95 -53.86 -44.29
N PHE A 254 -3.84 -53.87 -43.56
CA PHE A 254 -3.28 -55.08 -42.99
C PHE A 254 -3.66 -55.18 -41.52
N TYR A 255 -4.13 -56.35 -41.13
CA TYR A 255 -4.54 -56.64 -39.77
C TYR A 255 -3.95 -57.98 -39.32
N ALA A 256 -3.06 -57.94 -38.32
CA ALA A 256 -2.44 -59.13 -37.74
C ALA A 256 -2.92 -59.37 -36.30
N PHE A 257 -3.03 -60.65 -35.93
CA PHE A 257 -3.48 -61.10 -34.61
C PHE A 257 -2.69 -62.33 -34.15
N ASN A 258 -2.63 -62.53 -32.83
CA ASN A 258 -1.87 -63.62 -32.19
C ASN A 258 -0.39 -63.70 -32.59
N MET A 259 0.22 -62.56 -32.94
CA MET A 259 1.64 -62.50 -33.25
C MET A 259 2.48 -62.65 -31.97
N PRO A 260 3.61 -63.39 -32.02
CA PRO A 260 4.54 -63.47 -30.90
C PRO A 260 5.10 -62.10 -30.51
N PRO A 261 5.40 -61.85 -29.22
CA PRO A 261 5.95 -60.58 -28.76
C PRO A 261 7.31 -60.31 -29.42
N LEU A 262 7.54 -59.05 -29.79
CA LEU A 262 8.77 -58.63 -30.45
C LEU A 262 9.95 -58.60 -29.46
N PRO A 263 11.10 -59.24 -29.79
CA PRO A 263 12.34 -59.02 -29.06
C PRO A 263 12.80 -57.55 -29.14
N PRO A 264 13.58 -57.05 -28.16
CA PRO A 264 14.14 -55.70 -28.21
C PRO A 264 14.93 -55.45 -29.52
N GLY A 265 14.70 -54.29 -30.14
CA GLY A 265 15.38 -53.89 -31.39
C GLY A 265 14.94 -54.65 -32.65
N LYS A 266 13.78 -55.33 -32.62
CA LYS A 266 13.18 -56.02 -33.77
C LYS A 266 11.83 -55.42 -34.14
N THR A 267 11.43 -55.61 -35.40
CA THR A 267 10.12 -55.24 -35.95
C THR A 267 9.63 -56.34 -36.87
N TYR A 268 8.31 -56.47 -37.04
CA TYR A 268 7.79 -57.26 -38.15
C TYR A 268 7.79 -56.42 -39.42
N GLN A 269 8.04 -57.06 -40.55
CA GLN A 269 7.97 -56.43 -41.87
C GLN A 269 7.14 -57.28 -42.81
N LEU A 270 6.17 -56.63 -43.47
CA LEU A 270 5.33 -57.23 -44.50
C LEU A 270 5.99 -57.06 -45.86
N TRP A 271 5.95 -58.14 -46.64
CA TRP A 271 6.51 -58.23 -47.98
C TRP A 271 5.43 -58.57 -48.99
N ALA A 272 5.38 -57.82 -50.08
CA ALA A 272 4.65 -58.16 -51.28
C ALA A 272 5.64 -58.79 -52.28
N ILE A 273 5.39 -60.04 -52.67
CA ILE A 273 6.27 -60.77 -53.58
C ILE A 273 5.68 -60.70 -54.97
N VAL A 274 6.28 -59.87 -55.82
CA VAL A 274 6.00 -59.79 -57.26
C VAL A 274 7.00 -60.72 -57.95
N ASP A 275 8.10 -60.16 -58.50
CA ASP A 275 9.29 -60.92 -58.92
C ASP A 275 10.32 -60.99 -57.79
N LYS A 276 10.47 -59.89 -57.05
CA LYS A 276 11.34 -59.77 -55.88
C LYS A 276 10.51 -59.30 -54.68
N PRO A 277 10.88 -59.69 -53.44
CA PRO A 277 10.22 -59.19 -52.25
C PRO A 277 10.33 -57.66 -52.19
N MET A 278 9.18 -56.99 -52.18
CA MET A 278 9.07 -55.55 -51.97
C MET A 278 8.53 -55.31 -50.58
N SER A 279 9.14 -54.40 -49.82
CA SER A 279 8.59 -54.06 -48.51
C SER A 279 7.27 -53.31 -48.69
N ALA A 280 6.21 -53.87 -48.11
CA ALA A 280 4.90 -53.24 -48.03
C ALA A 280 4.77 -52.34 -46.79
N GLY A 281 5.55 -52.61 -45.73
CA GLY A 281 5.61 -51.79 -44.52
C GLY A 281 6.13 -52.55 -43.31
N THR A 282 6.49 -51.83 -42.25
CA THR A 282 6.88 -52.40 -40.96
C THR A 282 5.78 -52.16 -39.93
N PHE A 283 5.67 -53.08 -38.96
CA PHE A 283 4.67 -52.97 -37.91
C PHE A 283 5.15 -53.59 -36.60
N ARG A 284 4.57 -53.10 -35.50
CA ARG A 284 4.80 -53.61 -34.15
C ARG A 284 3.50 -54.14 -33.57
N THR A 285 3.61 -55.23 -32.82
CA THR A 285 2.51 -55.83 -32.07
C THR A 285 2.94 -55.89 -30.62
N ASP A 286 2.47 -54.92 -29.83
CA ASP A 286 2.73 -54.91 -28.40
C ASP A 286 1.72 -55.89 -27.77
N SER A 287 2.21 -56.75 -26.87
CA SER A 287 1.52 -57.91 -26.26
C SER A 287 -0.01 -57.84 -26.28
N GLY A 288 -0.64 -58.59 -27.20
CA GLY A 288 -2.09 -58.78 -27.28
C GLY A 288 -2.85 -57.74 -28.12
N GLN A 289 -2.21 -56.68 -28.62
CA GLN A 289 -2.87 -55.71 -29.50
C GLN A 289 -2.82 -56.13 -30.97
N LYS A 290 -3.98 -55.99 -31.62
CA LYS A 290 -4.15 -56.14 -33.06
C LYS A 290 -3.41 -55.01 -33.76
N SER A 291 -2.43 -55.33 -34.60
CA SER A 291 -1.70 -54.31 -35.34
C SER A 291 -2.43 -53.99 -36.64
N ARG A 292 -2.71 -52.70 -36.86
CA ARG A 292 -3.37 -52.18 -38.06
C ARG A 292 -2.44 -51.23 -38.79
N VAL A 293 -2.08 -51.58 -40.02
CA VAL A 293 -1.26 -50.72 -40.89
C VAL A 293 -2.02 -50.41 -42.16
N VAL A 294 -2.10 -49.12 -42.48
CA VAL A 294 -2.55 -48.66 -43.80
C VAL A 294 -1.34 -48.65 -44.71
N LEU A 295 -1.34 -49.54 -45.68
CA LEU A 295 -0.29 -49.65 -46.68
C LEU A 295 -0.64 -48.73 -47.85
N LYS A 296 0.30 -47.89 -48.22
CA LYS A 296 0.22 -47.01 -49.39
C LYS A 296 1.13 -47.57 -50.47
N ASP A 297 0.75 -47.36 -51.73
CA ASP A 297 1.59 -47.68 -52.90
C ASP A 297 1.88 -49.16 -53.13
N LEU A 298 0.95 -50.05 -52.75
CA LEU A 298 1.01 -51.45 -53.16
C LEU A 298 0.81 -51.59 -54.68
N PRO A 299 1.62 -52.42 -55.36
CA PRO A 299 1.31 -52.82 -56.73
C PRO A 299 -0.03 -53.57 -56.78
N ASP A 300 -0.62 -53.61 -57.97
CA ASP A 300 -1.89 -54.32 -58.19
C ASP A 300 -1.78 -55.77 -57.67
N LEU A 301 -2.76 -56.21 -56.87
CA LEU A 301 -2.83 -57.57 -56.34
C LEU A 301 -2.63 -58.64 -57.42
N SER A 302 -3.06 -58.39 -58.67
CA SER A 302 -2.88 -59.32 -59.79
C SER A 302 -1.41 -59.61 -60.14
N ARG A 303 -0.49 -58.72 -59.77
CA ARG A 303 0.97 -58.89 -59.98
C ARG A 303 1.65 -59.53 -58.77
N ILE A 304 1.02 -59.45 -57.60
CA ILE A 304 1.56 -60.04 -56.38
C ILE A 304 1.22 -61.52 -56.39
N SER A 305 2.21 -62.37 -56.20
CA SER A 305 2.03 -63.82 -56.11
C SER A 305 1.83 -64.29 -54.67
N LYS A 306 2.54 -63.66 -53.72
CA LYS A 306 2.56 -64.04 -52.31
C LYS A 306 2.77 -62.84 -51.41
N PHE A 307 2.25 -62.95 -50.19
CA PHE A 307 2.62 -62.09 -49.07
C PHE A 307 3.33 -62.89 -48.00
N ALA A 308 4.31 -62.27 -47.37
CA ALA A 308 5.03 -62.85 -46.24
C ALA A 308 5.31 -61.81 -45.17
N VAL A 309 5.35 -62.24 -43.91
CA VAL A 309 5.80 -61.41 -42.78
C VAL A 309 7.03 -62.04 -42.18
N SER A 310 8.09 -61.26 -42.04
CA SER A 310 9.34 -61.69 -41.38
C SER A 310 9.66 -60.84 -40.16
N LEU A 311 10.49 -61.39 -39.27
CA LEU A 311 11.03 -60.68 -38.11
C LEU A 311 12.37 -60.02 -38.46
N GLU A 312 12.37 -58.71 -38.61
CA GLU A 312 13.53 -57.93 -39.06
C GLU A 312 14.10 -57.06 -37.94
N PRO A 313 15.33 -56.54 -38.06
CA PRO A 313 15.84 -55.48 -37.20
C PRO A 313 15.00 -54.20 -37.29
N GLU A 314 15.01 -53.41 -36.22
CA GLU A 314 14.35 -52.10 -36.17
C GLU A 314 14.81 -51.20 -37.34
N GLY A 315 13.86 -50.48 -37.95
CA GLY A 315 14.06 -49.76 -39.22
C GLY A 315 13.77 -50.58 -40.48
N GLY A 316 13.60 -51.91 -40.35
CA GLY A 316 13.31 -52.81 -41.46
C GLY A 316 14.51 -53.05 -42.38
N ARG A 317 14.29 -53.80 -43.44
CA ARG A 317 15.28 -54.16 -44.44
C ARG A 317 14.76 -53.92 -45.86
N PRO A 318 15.66 -53.78 -46.86
CA PRO A 318 15.26 -53.75 -48.27
C PRO A 318 14.90 -55.13 -48.81
N GLN A 319 15.35 -56.21 -48.15
CA GLN A 319 15.02 -57.60 -48.47
C GLN A 319 14.81 -58.42 -47.19
N PRO A 320 14.02 -59.52 -47.21
CA PRO A 320 13.78 -60.36 -46.05
C PRO A 320 15.09 -61.01 -45.57
N THR A 321 15.45 -60.82 -44.31
CA THR A 321 16.63 -61.45 -43.69
C THR A 321 16.27 -62.33 -42.50
N GLY A 322 15.12 -62.09 -41.88
CA GLY A 322 14.65 -62.82 -40.72
C GLY A 322 13.83 -64.07 -41.03
N ALA A 323 13.46 -64.79 -39.98
CA ALA A 323 12.52 -65.90 -40.06
C ALA A 323 11.13 -65.40 -40.50
N ILE A 324 10.46 -66.19 -41.33
CA ILE A 324 9.08 -65.93 -41.77
C ILE A 324 8.11 -66.42 -40.70
N TYR A 325 7.14 -65.58 -40.35
CA TYR A 325 6.11 -65.85 -39.33
C TYR A 325 4.74 -66.05 -39.95
N LEU A 326 4.43 -65.33 -41.03
CA LEU A 326 3.17 -65.47 -41.76
C LEU A 326 3.46 -65.59 -43.25
N ALA A 327 2.67 -66.40 -43.94
CA ALA A 327 2.67 -66.46 -45.40
C ALA A 327 1.24 -66.63 -45.93
N GLY A 328 0.96 -66.04 -47.09
CA GLY A 328 -0.32 -66.15 -47.78
C GLY A 328 -0.14 -65.96 -49.28
N GLN A 329 -1.06 -66.51 -50.07
CA GLN A 329 -1.08 -66.35 -51.54
C GLN A 329 -2.33 -65.57 -51.94
N THR A 330 -2.21 -64.81 -53.02
CA THR A 330 -3.21 -63.86 -53.55
C THR A 330 -4.20 -64.47 -54.52
#